data_AF-A0A523RW04-F1
#
_entry.id   AF-A0A523RW04-F1
#
_cell.length_a   1.000
_cell.length_b   1.000
_cell.length_c   1.000
_cell.angle_alpha   90.00
_cell.angle_beta   90.00
_cell.angle_gamma   90.00
#
_symmetry.space_group_name_H-M   'P 1'
#
loop_
_entity.id
_entity.type
_entity.pdbx_description
1 polymer ?
#
loop_
_entity_poly.entity_id
_entity_poly.type
_entity_poly.pdbx_seq_one_letter_code
_entity_poly.pdbx_strand_id
1 'polypeptide(L)'
;MSDDYSDNEPKRKKKSEKSEGDELRDIASALPELFGALNDAIPKLISGLIGSIYSPEAAGNMAAGIGKFYSNLIAEGIPEDVALDMTKKFVGALDFTKLMSMVSNDASVDISGSIKKKKRHESDDDEEFE
;
A
#
# COMPACT_ATOMS: atom_id res chain seq x y z
N MET A 1 -4.14 -65.21 51.64
CA MET A 1 -5.07 -64.09 51.40
C MET A 1 -4.31 -63.10 50.56
N SER A 2 -4.78 -62.92 49.34
CA SER A 2 -4.08 -62.27 48.24
C SER A 2 -4.06 -60.75 48.43
N ASP A 3 -2.88 -60.16 48.29
CA ASP A 3 -2.65 -58.73 48.24
C ASP A 3 -3.32 -58.15 46.98
N ASP A 4 -4.48 -57.55 47.17
CA ASP A 4 -5.15 -56.71 46.17
C ASP A 4 -4.67 -55.27 46.37
N TYR A 5 -3.54 -54.93 45.77
CA TYR A 5 -3.15 -53.54 45.52
C TYR A 5 -2.99 -53.38 44.01
N SER A 6 -4.13 -53.13 43.38
CA SER A 6 -4.21 -52.74 41.98
C SER A 6 -3.55 -51.38 41.80
N ASP A 7 -2.41 -51.44 41.10
CA ASP A 7 -1.64 -50.37 40.51
C ASP A 7 -2.54 -49.31 39.85
N ASN A 8 -2.60 -48.12 40.46
CA ASN A 8 -3.29 -46.97 39.90
C ASN A 8 -2.30 -45.80 39.86
N GLU A 9 -1.29 -45.90 39.00
CA GLU A 9 -0.48 -44.75 38.61
C GLU A 9 -1.34 -43.73 37.84
N PRO A 10 -1.51 -42.48 38.34
CA PRO A 10 -2.10 -41.44 37.52
C PRO A 10 -1.08 -41.06 36.44
N LYS A 11 -1.38 -41.41 35.18
CA LYS A 11 -0.67 -40.91 34.00
C LYS A 11 -0.68 -39.38 34.00
N ARG A 12 0.39 -38.77 34.50
CA ARG A 12 0.62 -37.33 34.43
C ARG A 12 0.65 -36.92 32.97
N LYS A 13 -0.46 -36.32 32.51
CA LYS A 13 -0.53 -35.60 31.24
C LYS A 13 0.53 -34.48 31.31
N LYS A 14 1.66 -34.66 30.64
CA LYS A 14 2.63 -33.58 30.40
C LYS A 14 1.92 -32.54 29.54
N LYS A 15 1.40 -31.49 30.18
CA LYS A 15 0.99 -30.25 29.51
C LYS A 15 2.31 -29.62 29.07
N SER A 16 2.60 -29.69 27.77
CA SER A 16 3.77 -29.05 27.19
C SER A 16 3.58 -27.54 27.26
N GLU A 17 4.04 -26.92 28.35
CA GLU A 17 4.28 -25.49 28.37
C GLU A 17 5.41 -25.21 27.38
N LYS A 18 5.10 -24.50 26.30
CA LYS A 18 6.11 -24.04 25.35
C LYS A 18 7.10 -23.17 26.12
N SER A 19 8.38 -23.35 25.84
CA SER A 19 9.41 -22.48 26.40
C SER A 19 9.19 -21.06 25.85
N GLU A 20 9.49 -20.02 26.64
CA GLU A 20 9.44 -18.62 26.21
C GLU A 20 10.19 -18.39 24.88
N GLY A 21 11.27 -19.14 24.64
CA GLY A 21 12.00 -19.13 23.37
C GLY A 21 11.24 -19.73 22.18
N ASP A 22 10.31 -20.66 22.40
CA ASP A 22 9.45 -21.21 21.36
C ASP A 22 8.33 -20.23 20.99
N GLU A 23 7.77 -19.52 21.98
CA GLU A 23 6.76 -18.48 21.75
C GLU A 23 7.34 -17.30 20.94
N LEU A 24 8.57 -16.88 21.26
CA LEU A 24 9.27 -15.84 20.51
C LEU A 24 9.56 -16.25 19.06
N ARG A 25 9.88 -17.54 18.82
CA ARG A 25 10.09 -18.08 17.47
C ARG A 25 8.80 -18.13 16.67
N ASP A 26 7.69 -18.49 17.29
CA ASP A 26 6.38 -18.50 16.65
C ASP A 26 5.97 -17.08 16.24
N ILE A 27 6.15 -16.09 17.12
CA ILE A 27 5.88 -14.68 16.83
C ILE A 27 6.78 -14.17 15.70
N ALA A 28 8.09 -14.46 15.77
CA ALA A 28 9.04 -14.08 14.72
C ALA A 28 8.68 -14.66 13.36
N SER A 29 8.13 -15.88 13.33
CA SER A 29 7.69 -16.56 12.10
C SER A 29 6.37 -15.98 11.56
N ALA A 30 5.51 -15.44 12.41
CA ALA A 30 4.23 -14.84 12.02
C ALA A 30 4.35 -13.36 11.57
N LEU A 31 5.40 -12.64 11.98
CA LEU A 31 5.60 -11.23 11.63
C LEU A 31 5.64 -10.99 10.11
N PRO A 32 6.38 -11.76 9.28
CA PRO A 32 6.40 -11.55 7.83
C PRO A 32 5.03 -11.66 7.17
N GLU A 33 4.20 -12.59 7.62
CA GLU A 33 2.84 -12.78 7.10
C GLU A 33 1.93 -11.62 7.51
N LEU A 34 2.02 -11.17 8.77
CA LEU A 34 1.30 -9.99 9.26
C LEU A 34 1.71 -8.72 8.50
N PHE A 35 3.01 -8.49 8.33
CA PHE A 35 3.53 -7.35 7.59
C PHE A 35 3.15 -7.42 6.10
N GLY A 36 3.17 -8.62 5.49
CA GLY A 36 2.69 -8.83 4.13
C GLY A 36 1.21 -8.49 3.98
N ALA A 37 0.36 -9.00 4.88
CA ALA A 37 -1.07 -8.70 4.87
C ALA A 37 -1.35 -7.20 5.07
N LEU A 38 -0.57 -6.53 5.92
CA LEU A 38 -0.71 -5.09 6.18
C LEU A 38 -0.23 -4.26 4.98
N ASN A 39 0.89 -4.65 4.36
CA ASN A 39 1.43 -4.03 3.16
C ASN A 39 0.49 -4.17 1.96
N ASP A 40 -0.33 -5.21 1.91
CA ASP A 40 -1.38 -5.36 0.90
C ASP A 40 -2.65 -4.56 1.23
N ALA A 41 -3.04 -4.51 2.51
CA ALA A 41 -4.29 -3.90 2.93
C ALA A 41 -4.25 -2.36 2.88
N ILE A 42 -3.14 -1.75 3.29
CA ILE A 42 -3.01 -0.28 3.37
C ILE A 42 -3.11 0.37 1.98
N PRO A 43 -2.37 -0.05 0.94
CA PRO A 43 -2.48 0.51 -0.41
C PRO A 43 -3.87 0.34 -1.02
N LYS A 44 -4.52 -0.80 -0.78
CA LYS A 44 -5.89 -1.07 -1.27
C LYS A 44 -6.90 -0.11 -0.64
N LEU A 45 -6.77 0.15 0.68
CA LEU A 45 -7.61 1.10 1.38
C LEU A 45 -7.43 2.52 0.83
N ILE A 46 -6.18 2.98 0.70
CA ILE A 46 -5.88 4.30 0.15
C ILE A 46 -6.43 4.44 -1.27
N SER A 47 -6.21 3.44 -2.13
CA SER A 47 -6.71 3.44 -3.50
C SER A 47 -8.24 3.45 -3.56
N GLY A 48 -8.92 2.72 -2.68
CA GLY A 48 -10.38 2.71 -2.59
C GLY A 48 -10.95 4.06 -2.17
N LEU A 49 -10.33 4.73 -1.20
CA LEU A 49 -10.72 6.07 -0.77
C LEU A 49 -10.49 7.12 -1.87
N ILE A 50 -9.34 7.08 -2.55
CA ILE A 50 -9.08 7.95 -3.71
C ILE A 50 -10.11 7.69 -4.81
N GLY A 51 -10.40 6.42 -5.12
CA GLY A 51 -11.43 6.05 -6.10
C GLY A 51 -12.82 6.61 -5.75
N SER A 52 -13.16 6.66 -4.46
CA SER A 52 -14.40 7.30 -3.99
C SER A 52 -14.42 8.82 -4.24
N ILE A 53 -13.26 9.49 -4.13
CA ILE A 53 -13.09 10.93 -4.39
C ILE A 53 -13.09 11.23 -5.90
N TYR A 54 -12.69 10.29 -6.75
CA TYR A 54 -12.80 10.39 -8.21
C TYR A 54 -14.17 10.01 -8.77
N SER A 55 -15.18 9.78 -7.91
CA SER A 55 -16.55 9.65 -8.40
C SER A 55 -16.97 10.91 -9.16
N PRO A 56 -17.79 10.81 -10.22
CA PRO A 56 -18.25 11.99 -10.97
C PRO A 56 -18.87 13.07 -10.06
N GLU A 57 -19.53 12.65 -8.99
CA GLU A 57 -20.11 13.54 -7.98
C GLU A 57 -19.03 14.29 -7.17
N ALA A 58 -18.05 13.56 -6.62
CA ALA A 58 -16.98 14.18 -5.84
C ALA A 58 -16.08 15.08 -6.71
N ALA A 59 -15.77 14.67 -7.94
CA ALA A 59 -15.07 15.51 -8.91
C ALA A 59 -15.87 16.78 -9.24
N GLY A 60 -17.19 16.67 -9.41
CA GLY A 60 -18.08 17.82 -9.62
C GLY A 60 -18.09 18.79 -8.44
N ASN A 61 -18.20 18.26 -7.22
CA ASN A 61 -18.15 19.07 -5.98
C ASN A 61 -16.79 19.77 -5.81
N MET A 62 -15.69 19.08 -6.12
CA MET A 62 -14.34 19.65 -6.08
C MET A 62 -14.19 20.78 -7.11
N ALA A 63 -14.60 20.55 -8.36
CA ALA A 63 -14.56 21.57 -9.41
C ALA A 63 -15.39 22.82 -9.05
N ALA A 64 -16.59 22.63 -8.48
CA ALA A 64 -17.41 23.72 -7.99
C ALA A 64 -16.73 24.50 -6.85
N GLY A 65 -16.06 23.81 -5.93
CA GLY A 65 -15.27 24.43 -4.86
C GLY A 65 -14.09 25.25 -5.39
N ILE A 66 -13.34 24.71 -6.35
CA ILE A 66 -12.23 25.40 -7.03
C ILE A 66 -12.73 26.67 -7.73
N GLY A 67 -13.85 26.57 -8.45
CA GLY A 67 -14.47 27.72 -9.11
C GLY A 67 -14.88 28.81 -8.12
N LYS A 68 -15.53 28.43 -7.00
CA LYS A 68 -15.86 29.38 -5.92
C LYS A 68 -14.63 30.03 -5.31
N PHE A 69 -13.58 29.25 -5.06
CA PHE A 69 -12.32 29.77 -4.54
C PHE A 69 -11.75 30.85 -5.46
N TYR A 70 -11.60 30.55 -6.76
CA TYR A 70 -11.16 31.52 -7.76
C TYR A 70 -12.04 32.79 -7.79
N SER A 71 -13.37 32.63 -7.86
CA SER A 71 -14.29 33.76 -7.89
C SER A 71 -14.21 34.62 -6.63
N ASN A 72 -14.00 34.01 -5.45
CA ASN A 72 -13.85 34.74 -4.20
C ASN A 72 -12.55 35.54 -4.16
N LEU A 73 -11.43 35.00 -4.65
CA LEU A 73 -10.17 35.74 -4.74
C LEU A 73 -10.35 37.03 -5.56
N ILE A 74 -11.03 36.94 -6.71
CA ILE A 74 -11.35 38.11 -7.53
C ILE A 74 -12.25 39.08 -6.77
N ALA A 75 -13.28 38.57 -6.09
CA ALA A 75 -14.21 39.40 -5.31
C ALA A 75 -13.52 40.14 -4.14
N GLU A 76 -12.47 39.56 -3.58
CA GLU A 76 -11.61 40.17 -2.54
C GLU A 76 -10.60 41.19 -3.11
N GLY A 77 -10.62 41.42 -4.42
CA GLY A 77 -9.77 42.41 -5.09
C GLY A 77 -8.41 41.87 -5.54
N ILE A 78 -8.23 40.54 -5.55
CA ILE A 78 -7.02 39.93 -6.12
C ILE A 78 -7.12 40.00 -7.66
N PRO A 79 -6.07 40.49 -8.34
CA PRO A 79 -6.02 40.50 -9.81
C PRO A 79 -6.27 39.11 -10.41
N GLU A 80 -6.93 39.07 -11.56
CA GLU A 80 -7.40 37.83 -12.18
C GLU A 80 -6.25 36.84 -12.48
N ASP A 81 -5.11 37.33 -12.95
CA ASP A 81 -3.91 36.56 -13.22
C ASP A 81 -3.31 35.94 -11.95
N VAL A 82 -3.28 36.71 -10.86
CA VAL A 82 -2.80 36.25 -9.55
C VAL A 82 -3.77 35.24 -8.93
N ALA A 83 -5.07 35.50 -9.00
CA ALA A 83 -6.11 34.59 -8.51
C ALA A 83 -6.08 33.24 -9.26
N LEU A 84 -5.87 33.29 -10.58
CA LEU A 84 -5.72 32.10 -11.41
C LEU A 84 -4.46 31.30 -11.03
N ASP A 85 -3.34 31.97 -10.82
CA ASP A 85 -2.09 31.34 -10.38
C ASP A 85 -2.22 30.70 -8.98
N MET A 86 -2.82 31.40 -8.02
CA MET A 86 -3.10 30.86 -6.68
C MET A 86 -3.99 29.63 -6.75
N THR A 87 -5.03 29.67 -7.59
CA THR A 87 -5.94 28.54 -7.79
C THR A 87 -5.22 27.35 -8.43
N LYS A 88 -4.40 27.57 -9.47
CA LYS A 88 -3.58 26.52 -10.10
C LYS A 88 -2.62 25.88 -9.11
N LYS A 89 -1.95 26.68 -8.28
CA LYS A 89 -1.05 26.19 -7.22
C LYS A 89 -1.80 25.37 -6.16
N PHE A 90 -2.97 25.84 -5.74
CA PHE A 90 -3.82 25.11 -4.79
C PHE A 90 -4.27 23.76 -5.35
N VAL A 91 -4.78 23.73 -6.58
CA VAL A 91 -5.19 22.49 -7.26
C VAL A 91 -4.00 21.56 -7.47
N GLY A 92 -2.84 22.09 -7.88
CA GLY A 92 -1.62 21.31 -8.05
C GLY A 92 -1.10 20.70 -6.74
N ALA A 93 -1.34 21.35 -5.59
CA ALA A 93 -1.03 20.78 -4.27
C ALA A 93 -1.97 19.63 -3.88
N LEU A 94 -3.18 19.60 -4.43
CA LEU A 94 -4.18 18.54 -4.24
C LEU A 94 -4.05 17.41 -5.27
N ASP A 95 -2.92 17.29 -5.97
CA ASP A 95 -2.73 16.25 -6.99
C ASP A 95 -2.66 14.85 -6.36
N PHE A 96 -3.84 14.23 -6.22
CA PHE A 96 -4.01 12.88 -5.72
C PHE A 96 -3.35 11.83 -6.61
N THR A 97 -3.06 12.15 -7.89
CA THR A 97 -2.30 11.30 -8.80
C THR A 97 -0.87 11.10 -8.28
N LYS A 98 -0.26 12.16 -7.74
CA LYS A 98 1.08 12.09 -7.15
C LYS A 98 1.08 11.20 -5.89
N LEU A 99 0.07 11.33 -5.04
CA LEU A 99 -0.11 10.48 -3.87
C LEU A 99 -0.29 9.01 -4.27
N MET A 100 -1.11 8.75 -5.30
CA MET A 100 -1.33 7.41 -5.84
C MET A 100 -0.03 6.82 -6.41
N SER A 101 0.76 7.62 -7.13
CA SER A 101 2.04 7.18 -7.70
C SER A 101 3.06 6.79 -6.63
N MET A 102 3.08 7.46 -5.48
CA MET A 102 3.93 7.07 -4.34
C MET A 102 3.49 5.72 -3.75
N VAL A 103 2.19 5.53 -3.55
CA VAL A 103 1.63 4.26 -3.04
C VAL A 103 1.82 3.11 -4.04
N SER A 104 1.69 3.37 -5.33
CA SER A 104 1.92 2.37 -6.39
C SER A 104 3.39 2.03 -6.59
N ASN A 105 4.31 2.99 -6.40
CA ASN A 105 5.74 2.72 -6.49
C ASN A 105 6.22 1.85 -5.31
N ASP A 106 5.81 2.15 -4.07
CA ASP A 106 6.22 1.32 -2.91
C ASP A 106 5.58 -0.07 -2.93
N ALA A 107 4.37 -0.23 -3.45
CA ALA A 107 3.77 -1.55 -3.68
C ALA A 107 4.47 -2.37 -4.78
N SER A 108 5.33 -1.74 -5.61
CA SER A 108 6.07 -2.42 -6.68
C SER A 108 7.48 -2.86 -6.27
N VAL A 109 7.95 -2.45 -5.08
CA VAL A 109 9.23 -2.88 -4.51
C VAL A 109 8.98 -4.16 -3.68
N ASP A 110 9.42 -5.29 -4.23
CA ASP A 110 9.43 -6.64 -3.62
C ASP A 110 8.20 -7.56 -3.77
N ILE A 111 7.74 -7.75 -5.03
CA ILE A 111 7.22 -9.05 -5.51
C ILE A 111 7.97 -9.42 -6.80
N SER A 112 9.30 -9.56 -6.74
CA SER A 112 10.07 -10.17 -7.84
C SER A 112 11.44 -10.66 -7.38
N GLY A 113 11.42 -11.61 -6.46
CA GLY A 113 12.53 -12.55 -6.35
C GLY A 113 12.54 -13.48 -7.57
N SER A 114 13.03 -13.02 -8.74
CA SER A 114 13.35 -13.89 -9.89
C SER A 114 14.29 -13.19 -10.89
N ILE A 115 15.57 -13.15 -10.53
CA ILE A 115 16.68 -12.99 -11.48
C ILE A 115 16.77 -14.27 -12.36
N LYS A 116 16.44 -14.16 -13.65
CA LYS A 116 17.18 -14.74 -14.81
C LYS A 116 16.30 -14.78 -16.08
N LYS A 117 16.68 -14.00 -17.10
CA LYS A 117 17.17 -14.54 -18.38
C LYS A 117 17.81 -13.46 -19.25
N LYS A 118 19.12 -13.55 -19.29
CA LYS A 118 20.04 -13.01 -20.28
C LYS A 118 19.71 -13.59 -21.66
N LYS A 119 19.54 -12.74 -22.68
CA LYS A 119 19.86 -13.09 -24.07
C LYS A 119 20.28 -11.82 -24.83
N ARG A 120 21.59 -11.63 -24.93
CA ARG A 120 22.22 -10.94 -26.06
C ARG A 120 22.54 -12.01 -27.10
N HIS A 121 22.18 -11.76 -28.37
CA HIS A 121 22.97 -12.14 -29.54
C HIS A 121 22.53 -11.23 -30.71
N GLU A 122 23.35 -10.23 -31.01
CA GLU A 122 23.95 -9.88 -32.33
C GLU A 122 23.60 -10.82 -33.51
N SER A 123 23.48 -10.43 -34.78
CA SER A 123 23.99 -9.28 -35.53
C SER A 123 23.22 -9.16 -36.86
N ASP A 124 23.41 -8.01 -37.52
CA ASP A 124 23.52 -7.75 -38.97
C ASP A 124 22.37 -8.13 -39.91
N ASP A 125 21.79 -7.11 -40.55
CA ASP A 125 22.06 -6.83 -41.97
C ASP A 125 21.26 -5.57 -42.39
N ASP A 126 22.01 -4.55 -42.83
CA ASP A 126 21.84 -3.72 -44.05
C ASP A 126 20.40 -3.24 -44.43
N GLU A 127 20.11 -1.98 -44.75
CA GLU A 127 20.81 -1.09 -45.67
C GLU A 127 20.49 0.38 -45.38
N GLU A 128 21.54 1.18 -45.37
CA GLU A 128 21.54 2.62 -45.58
C GLU A 128 21.39 2.85 -47.10
N PHE A 129 20.39 3.60 -47.55
CA PHE A 129 20.45 4.25 -48.86
C PHE A 129 19.92 5.68 -48.76
N GLU A 130 20.75 6.57 -49.30
CA GLU A 130 20.70 8.04 -49.33
C GLU A 130 19.41 8.66 -49.89
#